data_AF-K9VVC6-F1
#
_entry.id   AF-K9VVC6-F1
#
_cell.length_a   1.000
_cell.length_b   1.000
_cell.length_c   1.000
_cell.angle_alpha   90.00
_cell.angle_beta   90.00
_cell.angle_gamma   90.00
#
_symmetry.space_group_name_H-M   'P 1'
#
loop_
_entity.id
_entity.type
_entity.pdbx_description
1 polymer ?
#
loop_
_entity_poly.entity_id
_entity_poly.type
_entity_poly.pdbx_seq_one_letter_code
_entity_poly.pdbx_strand_id
1 'polypeptide(L)'
;MSQAITKTINLQTVLDEAIQETILMMQQGIDISDSAIVTPLELIANQYPEIAFDCNESLMKLVKDQIKILNQQQSPQINNEF
;
A
#
# COMPACT_ATOMS: atom_id res chain seq x y z
N MET A 1 2.16 -18.50 38.33
CA MET A 1 2.80 -17.22 37.95
C MET A 1 2.52 -16.99 36.48
N SER A 2 1.47 -16.24 36.16
CA SER A 2 1.11 -15.96 34.76
C SER A 2 2.04 -14.89 34.22
N GLN A 3 2.97 -15.28 33.36
CA GLN A 3 3.79 -14.33 32.63
C GLN A 3 2.87 -13.63 31.62
N ALA A 4 2.46 -12.40 31.93
CA ALA A 4 1.89 -11.51 30.94
C ALA A 4 2.99 -11.20 29.93
N ILE A 5 2.95 -11.87 28.78
CA ILE A 5 3.82 -11.56 27.65
C ILE A 5 3.37 -10.19 27.15
N THR A 6 4.05 -9.12 27.58
CA THR A 6 3.87 -7.79 27.04
C THR A 6 4.36 -7.82 25.60
N LYS A 7 3.45 -8.01 24.64
CA LYS A 7 3.73 -7.79 23.21
C LYS A 7 3.97 -6.29 23.04
N THR A 8 5.23 -5.87 23.09
CA THR A 8 5.60 -4.51 22.67
C THR A 8 5.43 -4.47 21.15
N ILE A 9 4.38 -3.80 20.68
CA ILE A 9 4.13 -3.64 19.24
C ILE A 9 5.14 -2.61 18.71
N ASN A 10 5.93 -3.01 17.72
CA ASN A 10 6.79 -2.08 16.99
C ASN A 10 6.00 -1.50 15.82
N LEU A 11 5.50 -0.27 15.99
CA LEU A 11 4.67 0.40 15.00
C LEU A 11 5.38 0.62 13.66
N GLN A 12 6.72 0.76 13.65
CA GLN A 12 7.48 0.87 12.41
C GLN A 12 7.43 -0.45 11.62
N THR A 13 7.60 -1.57 12.31
CA THR A 13 7.51 -2.89 11.67
C THR A 13 6.11 -3.15 11.12
N VAL A 14 5.07 -2.75 11.86
CA VAL A 14 3.67 -2.87 11.41
C VAL A 14 3.43 -2.02 10.15
N LEU A 15 3.95 -0.79 10.11
CA LEU A 15 3.87 0.08 8.94
C LEU A 15 4.59 -0.54 7.74
N ASP A 16 5.82 -1.00 7.93
CA ASP A 16 6.64 -1.57 6.85
C ASP A 16 5.96 -2.83 6.25
N GLU A 17 5.40 -3.70 7.10
CA GLU A 17 4.64 -4.87 6.67
C GLU A 17 3.40 -4.47 5.84
N ALA A 18 2.62 -3.50 6.31
CA ALA A 18 1.44 -3.01 5.59
C ALA A 18 1.79 -2.39 4.23
N ILE A 19 2.92 -1.68 4.14
CA ILE A 19 3.44 -1.16 2.87
C ILE A 19 3.73 -2.32 1.91
N GLN A 20 4.45 -3.35 2.36
CA GLN A 20 4.81 -4.49 1.51
C GLN A 20 3.57 -5.27 1.03
N GLU A 21 2.59 -5.51 1.91
CA GLU A 21 1.34 -6.17 1.53
C GLU A 21 0.55 -5.35 0.52
N THR A 22 0.48 -4.02 0.69
CA THR A 22 -0.19 -3.13 -0.26
C THR A 22 0.52 -3.13 -1.63
N ILE A 23 1.85 -3.17 -1.65
CA ILE A 23 2.62 -3.33 -2.89
C ILE A 23 2.32 -4.67 -3.56
N LEU A 24 2.19 -5.75 -2.80
CA LEU A 24 1.83 -7.06 -3.35
C LEU A 24 0.44 -7.04 -4.00
N MET A 25 -0.54 -6.33 -3.43
CA MET A 25 -1.85 -6.13 -4.05
C MET A 25 -1.73 -5.44 -5.41
N MET A 26 -0.91 -4.39 -5.52
CA MET A 26 -0.64 -3.72 -6.79
C MET A 26 -0.02 -4.67 -7.82
N GLN A 27 0.93 -5.51 -7.39
CA GLN A 27 1.59 -6.50 -8.27
C GLN A 27 0.62 -7.59 -8.75
N GLN A 28 -0.41 -7.90 -7.96
CA GLN A 28 -1.50 -8.81 -8.34
C GLN A 28 -2.54 -8.16 -9.26
N GLY A 29 -2.36 -6.88 -9.62
CA GLY A 29 -3.26 -6.14 -10.50
C GLY A 29 -4.47 -5.53 -9.80
N ILE A 30 -4.47 -5.48 -8.47
CA ILE A 30 -5.53 -4.80 -7.71
C ILE A 30 -5.33 -3.29 -7.84
N ASP A 31 -6.38 -2.58 -8.24
CA ASP A 31 -6.41 -1.11 -8.23
C ASP A 31 -6.57 -0.63 -6.79
N ILE A 32 -5.48 -0.14 -6.20
CA ILE A 32 -5.49 0.35 -4.81
C ILE A 32 -6.04 1.78 -4.71
N SER A 33 -6.40 2.41 -5.84
CA SER A 33 -7.10 3.69 -5.84
C SER A 33 -8.63 3.53 -5.76
N ASP A 34 -9.14 2.31 -5.94
CA ASP A 34 -10.55 2.00 -5.81
C ASP A 34 -10.99 2.05 -4.35
N SER A 35 -11.91 2.98 -4.05
CA SER A 35 -12.53 3.14 -2.73
C SER A 35 -13.29 1.91 -2.20
N ALA A 36 -13.60 0.93 -3.05
CA ALA A 36 -14.21 -0.33 -2.63
C ALA A 36 -13.20 -1.32 -2.04
N ILE A 37 -11.89 -1.09 -2.24
CA ILE A 37 -10.82 -1.94 -1.75
C ILE A 37 -10.27 -1.34 -0.45
N VAL A 38 -10.28 -2.14 0.62
CA VAL A 38 -9.60 -1.78 1.86
C VAL A 38 -8.18 -2.30 1.81
N THR A 39 -7.21 -1.39 1.81
CA THR A 39 -5.78 -1.74 1.81
C THR A 39 -5.28 -2.09 3.22
N PRO A 40 -4.21 -2.89 3.35
CA PRO A 40 -3.53 -3.12 4.62
C PRO A 40 -3.13 -1.80 5.31
N LEU A 41 -2.69 -0.79 4.55
CA LEU A 41 -2.38 0.53 5.08
C LEU A 41 -3.59 1.23 5.72
N GLU A 42 -4.77 1.17 5.10
CA GLU A 42 -6.00 1.73 5.70
C GLU A 42 -6.43 0.97 6.95
N LEU A 43 -6.27 -0.36 6.95
CA LEU A 43 -6.59 -1.20 8.09
C LEU A 43 -5.68 -0.85 9.29
N ILE A 44 -4.36 -0.73 9.04
CA ILE A 44 -3.38 -0.34 10.06
C ILE A 44 -3.59 1.09 10.54
N ALA A 45 -3.88 2.04 9.64
CA ALA A 45 -4.17 3.43 10.01
C ALA A 45 -5.38 3.54 10.97
N ASN A 46 -6.41 2.71 10.76
CA ASN A 46 -7.56 2.65 11.65
C ASN A 46 -7.24 1.95 12.99
N GLN A 47 -6.32 0.99 12.98
CA GLN A 47 -5.95 0.23 14.18
C GLN A 47 -4.95 0.98 15.08
N TYR A 48 -4.03 1.74 14.49
CA TYR A 48 -2.96 2.46 15.18
C TYR A 48 -2.95 3.94 14.75
N PRO A 49 -3.78 4.79 15.37
CA PRO A 49 -3.88 6.21 15.03
C PRO A 49 -2.55 6.96 15.09
N GLU A 50 -1.58 6.48 15.88
CA GLU A 50 -0.24 7.06 16.03
C GLU A 50 0.55 7.07 14.72
N ILE A 51 0.33 6.08 13.84
CA ILE A 51 0.99 5.96 12.53
C ILE A 51 0.03 6.18 11.36
N ALA A 52 -1.21 6.61 11.61
CA ALA A 52 -2.20 6.82 10.56
C ALA A 52 -1.74 7.85 9.52
N PHE A 53 -1.02 8.89 9.95
CA PHE A 53 -0.46 9.88 9.04
C PHE A 53 0.55 9.25 8.07
N ASP A 54 1.49 8.45 8.59
CA ASP A 54 2.51 7.78 7.77
C ASP A 54 1.89 6.72 6.84
N CYS A 55 0.84 6.03 7.30
CA CYS A 55 0.09 5.09 6.49
C CYS A 55 -0.57 5.80 5.30
N ASN A 56 -1.24 6.93 5.55
CA ASN A 56 -1.95 7.70 4.52
C ASN A 56 -0.97 8.30 3.50
N GLU A 57 0.15 8.87 3.95
CA GLU A 57 1.22 9.37 3.07
C GLU A 57 1.79 8.25 2.18
N SER A 58 2.05 7.08 2.77
CA SER A 58 2.56 5.92 2.04
C SER A 58 1.56 5.41 1.00
N LEU A 59 0.28 5.29 1.36
CA LEU A 59 -0.78 4.86 0.45
C LEU A 59 -0.93 5.85 -0.71
N MET A 60 -0.93 7.15 -0.43
CA MET A 60 -1.05 8.18 -1.45
C MET A 60 0.13 8.17 -2.43
N LYS A 61 1.34 7.83 -1.96
CA LYS A 61 2.51 7.62 -2.82
C LYS A 61 2.34 6.38 -3.70
N LEU A 62 1.90 5.26 -3.14
CA LEU A 62 1.68 4.02 -3.88
C LEU A 62 0.60 4.17 -4.97
N VAL A 63 -0.51 4.86 -4.67
CA VAL A 63 -1.55 5.19 -5.66
C VAL A 63 -0.97 5.99 -6.83
N LYS A 64 -0.18 7.04 -6.54
CA LYS A 64 0.48 7.84 -7.58
C LYS A 64 1.43 6.99 -8.43
N ASP A 65 2.16 6.07 -7.81
CA ASP A 65 3.09 5.20 -8.52
C ASP A 65 2.36 4.16 -9.38
N GLN A 66 1.23 3.60 -8.91
CA GLN A 66 0.38 2.72 -9.72
C GLN A 66 -0.16 3.45 -10.96
N ILE A 67 -0.68 4.66 -10.79
CA ILE A 67 -1.19 5.48 -11.89
C ILE A 67 -0.09 5.77 -12.92
N LYS A 68 1.14 6.08 -12.48
CA LYS A 68 2.27 6.29 -13.39
C LYS A 68 2.61 5.02 -14.18
N ILE A 69 2.63 3.86 -13.53
CA ILE A 69 2.90 2.57 -14.18
C ILE A 69 1.85 2.30 -15.27
N LEU A 70 0.56 2.45 -14.92
CA LEU A 70 -0.55 2.27 -15.86
C LEU A 70 -0.45 3.24 -17.06
N ASN A 71 -0.16 4.51 -16.80
CA ASN A 71 -0.02 5.52 -17.85
C ASN A 71 1.20 5.28 -18.76
N GLN A 72 2.32 4.77 -18.23
CA GLN A 72 3.49 4.42 -19.04
C GLN A 72 3.21 3.23 -19.96
N GLN A 73 2.43 2.26 -19.50
CA GLN A 73 2.05 1.08 -20.29
C GLN A 73 1.05 1.37 -21.41
N GLN A 74 0.42 2.55 -21.43
CA GLN A 74 -0.57 2.94 -22.44
C GLN A 74 0.02 3.61 -23.69
N SER A 75 1.34 3.80 -23.77
CA SER A 75 1.98 4.27 -25.01
C SER A 75 1.87 3.18 -26.08
N PRO A 76 1.07 3.34 -27.16
CA PRO A 76 1.15 2.39 -28.27
C PRO A 76 2.51 2.59 -28.91
N GLN A 77 3.32 1.54 -28.93
CA GLN A 77 4.40 1.46 -29.91
C GLN A 77 3.71 1.37 -31.28
N ILE A 78 3.42 2.53 -31.89
CA ILE A 78 3.09 2.58 -33.31
C ILE A 78 4.40 2.24 -34.02
N ASN A 79 4.59 0.94 -34.25
CA ASN A 79 5.54 0.46 -35.24
C ASN A 79 5.02 0.96 -36.58
N ASN A 80 5.51 2.13 -37.00
CA ASN A 80 5.39 2.58 -38.38
C ASN A 80 6.28 1.66 -39.23
N GLU A 81 5.75 0.50 -39.59
CA GLU A 81 6.21 -0.30 -40.72
C GLU A 81 5.41 0.11 -41.95
N PHE A 82 5.76 1.25 -42.55
CA PHE A 82 5.40 1.60 -43.93
C PHE A 82 6.50 2.44 -44.58
#